data_AF-A0A9E5EQV9-F1
#
_entry.id   AF-A0A9E5EQV9-F1
#
_cell.length_a   1.000
_cell.length_b   1.000
_cell.length_c   1.000
_cell.angle_alpha   90.00
_cell.angle_beta   90.00
_cell.angle_gamma   90.00
#
_symmetry.space_group_name_H-M   'P 1'
#
loop_
_entity.id
_entity.type
_entity.pdbx_description
1 polymer ?
#
loop_
_entity_poly.entity_id
_entity_poly.type
_entity_poly.pdbx_seq_one_letter_code
_entity_poly.pdbx_strand_id
1 'polypeptide(L)' 'MRLTATLTAFGKTYAMRITLPSGTVAEIASPATPPTMGLVIAPDIWSLRPLYDEMVERLVREWRMAVCAVEPFPGRTLAA' A
#
# COMPACT_ATOMS: atom_id res chain seq x y z
N MET A 1 13.44 -5.61 -14.64
CA MET A 1 12.63 -4.60 -13.92
C MET A 1 12.67 -4.96 -12.44
N ARG A 2 13.49 -4.27 -11.64
CA ARG A 2 13.69 -4.56 -10.20
C ARG A 2 12.93 -3.50 -9.41
N LEU A 3 11.92 -3.91 -8.65
CA LEU A 3 11.27 -3.05 -7.67
C LEU A 3 12.27 -2.85 -6.52
N THR A 4 12.88 -1.67 -6.43
CA THR A 4 13.69 -1.29 -5.27
C THR A 4 12.73 -0.88 -4.17
N ALA A 5 12.44 -1.78 -3.23
CA ALA A 5 11.53 -1.51 -2.13
C ALA A 5 12.12 -2.04 -0.83
N THR A 6 12.01 -1.23 0.23
CA THR A 6 12.42 -1.61 1.57
C THR A 6 11.33 -2.50 2.17
N LEU A 7 11.70 -3.72 2.54
CA LEU A 7 10.79 -4.69 3.16
C LEU A 7 10.73 -4.42 4.67
N THR A 8 9.55 -4.06 5.18
CA THR A 8 9.29 -4.04 6.63
C THR A 8 8.46 -5.27 6.97
N ALA A 9 9.03 -6.19 7.75
CA ALA A 9 8.32 -7.36 8.25
C ALA A 9 7.64 -7.03 9.58
N PHE A 10 6.33 -7.30 9.70
CA PHE A 10 5.58 -7.14 10.95
C PHE A 10 4.70 -8.38 11.18
N GLY A 11 5.18 -9.31 12.01
CA GLY A 11 4.53 -10.61 12.21
C GLY A 11 4.54 -11.49 10.95
N LYS A 12 3.38 -12.02 10.53
CA LYS A 12 3.19 -12.81 9.30
C LYS A 12 2.82 -11.96 8.08
N THR A 13 3.05 -10.65 8.13
CA THR A 13 2.72 -9.70 7.07
C THR A 13 3.98 -8.98 6.62
N TYR A 14 4.09 -8.74 5.31
CA TYR A 14 5.13 -7.90 4.72
C TYR A 14 4.50 -6.62 4.21
N ALA A 15 5.01 -5.47 4.61
CA ALA A 15 4.62 -4.15 4.09
C ALA A 15 5.81 -3.52 3.35
N MET A 16 5.53 -2.87 2.24
CA MET A 16 6.52 -2.27 1.36
C MET A 16 5.96 -1.02 0.69
N ARG A 17 6.80 0.02 0.64
CA ARG A 17 6.58 1.15 -0.26
C ARG A 17 7.19 0.87 -1.62
N ILE A 18 6.38 0.97 -2.67
CA ILE A 18 6.77 0.74 -4.06
C ILE A 18 6.49 1.97 -4.93
N THR A 19 7.17 2.05 -6.06
CA THR A 19 6.81 2.94 -7.17
C THR A 19 6.32 2.09 -8.34
N LEU A 20 5.09 2.34 -8.77
CA LEU A 20 4.48 1.66 -9.92
C LEU A 20 5.12 2.13 -11.23
N PRO A 21 4.94 1.39 -12.35
CA PRO A 21 5.49 1.79 -13.66
C PRO A 21 5.03 3.17 -14.14
N SER A 22 3.88 3.62 -13.67
CA SER A 22 3.34 4.96 -13.92
C SER A 22 4.09 6.07 -13.17
N GLY A 23 5.00 5.74 -12.26
CA GLY A 23 5.61 6.68 -11.30
C GLY A 23 4.77 6.90 -10.03
N THR A 24 3.59 6.29 -9.94
CA THR A 24 2.71 6.39 -8.76
C THR A 24 3.33 5.67 -7.57
N VAL A 25 3.47 6.37 -6.44
CA VAL A 25 3.87 5.75 -5.17
C VAL A 25 2.70 4.92 -4.62
N ALA A 26 2.99 3.76 -4.05
CA ALA A 26 2.00 2.95 -3.37
C ALA A 26 2.59 2.25 -2.15
N GLU A 27 1.73 1.94 -1.18
CA GLU A 27 2.03 1.04 -0.08
C GLU A 27 1.32 -0.27 -0.33
N ILE A 28 2.07 -1.36 -0.37
CA ILE A 28 1.53 -2.70 -0.57
C ILE A 28 1.89 -3.56 0.63
N ALA A 29 0.91 -4.32 1.12
CA ALA A 29 1.13 -5.35 2.10
C ALA A 29 0.51 -6.68 1.66
N SER A 30 1.15 -7.77 2.08
CA SER A 30 0.70 -9.13 1.73
C SER A 30 0.88 -10.09 2.91
N PRO A 31 -0.02 -11.08 3.06
CA PRO A 31 0.15 -12.12 4.05
C PRO A 31 1.32 -13.03 3.64
N ALA A 32 1.94 -13.70 4.60
CA ALA A 32 3.03 -14.64 4.34
C ALA A 32 2.60 -15.87 3.52
N THR A 33 1.31 -16.20 3.53
CA THR A 33 0.74 -17.24 2.66
C THR A 33 0.26 -16.64 1.36
N PRO A 34 0.35 -17.37 0.22
CA PRO A 34 -0.16 -16.87 -1.06
C PRO A 34 -1.63 -16.43 -0.95
N PRO A 35 -1.96 -15.14 -1.18
CA PRO A 35 -3.32 -14.67 -1.14
C PRO A 35 -4.07 -15.11 -2.40
N THR A 36 -5.35 -15.45 -2.26
CA THR A 36 -6.24 -15.78 -3.39
C THR A 36 -7.01 -14.57 -3.93
N MET A 37 -6.93 -13.42 -3.25
CA MET A 37 -7.60 -12.18 -3.62
C MET A 37 -6.76 -10.95 -3.25
N GLY A 38 -6.95 -9.87 -4.01
CA GLY A 38 -6.32 -8.58 -3.77
C GLY A 38 -7.33 -7.45 -3.61
N LEU A 39 -6.98 -6.43 -2.83
CA LEU A 39 -7.75 -5.21 -2.62
C LEU A 39 -6.90 -3.98 -2.97
N VAL A 40 -7.47 -3.05 -3.73
CA VAL A 40 -6.84 -1.75 -4.01
C VAL A 40 -7.63 -0.65 -3.32
N ILE A 41 -6.94 0.17 -2.53
CA ILE A 41 -7.48 1.38 -1.92
C ILE A 41 -7.02 2.56 -2.78
N ALA A 42 -7.98 3.34 -3.28
CA ALA A 42 -7.73 4.61 -3.95
C ALA A 42 -8.17 5.75 -3.02
N PRO A 43 -7.23 6.38 -2.28
CA PRO A 43 -7.53 7.55 -1.47
C PRO A 43 -8.10 8.68 -2.34
N ASP A 44 -9.20 9.28 -1.89
CA ASP A 44 -9.91 10.35 -2.59
C ASP A 44 -9.53 11.75 -2.10
N ILE A 45 -8.71 11.84 -1.04
CA ILE A 45 -8.27 13.11 -0.44
C ILE A 45 -6.75 13.30 -0.66
N TRP A 46 -6.42 14.42 -1.30
CA TRP A 46 -5.10 14.89 -1.75
C TRP A 46 -3.89 14.49 -0.88
N SER A 47 -2.99 13.64 -1.42
CA SER A 47 -1.75 13.18 -0.76
C SER A 47 -1.92 12.57 0.64
N LEU A 48 -3.13 12.13 1.02
CA LEU A 48 -3.39 11.54 2.34
C LEU A 48 -3.23 10.02 2.37
N ARG A 49 -2.61 9.40 1.35
CA ARG A 49 -2.30 7.96 1.35
C ARG A 49 -1.63 7.47 2.66
N PRO A 50 -0.71 8.21 3.31
CA PRO A 50 -0.12 7.76 4.58
C PRO A 50 -1.11 7.46 5.71
N LEU A 51 -2.31 8.06 5.70
CA LEU A 51 -3.36 7.74 6.69
C LEU A 51 -3.89 6.30 6.56
N TYR A 52 -3.64 5.65 5.43
CA TYR A 52 -4.11 4.31 5.13
C TYR A 52 -3.07 3.23 5.47
N ASP A 53 -1.87 3.58 5.95
CA ASP A 53 -0.82 2.60 6.26
C ASP A 53 -1.31 1.54 7.26
N GLU A 54 -1.91 1.97 8.38
CA GLU A 54 -2.51 1.05 9.37
C GLU A 54 -3.71 0.26 8.81
N MET A 55 -4.51 0.88 7.92
CA MET A 55 -5.66 0.22 7.30
C MET A 55 -5.22 -0.92 6.38
N VAL A 56 -4.19 -0.68 5.56
CA VAL A 56 -3.59 -1.69 4.68
C VAL A 56 -3.14 -2.89 5.50
N GLU A 57 -2.41 -2.66 6.59
CA GLU A 57 -1.96 -3.75 7.47
C GLU A 57 -3.13 -4.52 8.10
N ARG A 58 -4.13 -3.81 8.63
CA ARG A 58 -5.28 -4.42 9.27
C ARG A 58 -6.04 -5.33 8.30
N LEU A 59 -6.30 -4.85 7.09
CA LEU A 59 -7.06 -5.60 6.08
C LEU A 59 -6.30 -6.84 5.60
N VAL A 60 -4.97 -6.78 5.49
CA VAL A 60 -4.18 -7.99 5.23
C VAL A 60 -4.36 -9.03 6.32
N ARG A 61 -4.31 -8.62 7.60
CA ARG A 61 -4.41 -9.53 8.74
C ARG A 61 -5.80 -10.14 8.87
N GLU A 62 -6.83 -9.32 8.75
CA GLU A 62 -8.20 -9.74 8.96
C GLU A 62 -8.75 -10.53 7.78
N TRP A 63 -8.46 -10.11 6.54
CA TRP A 63 -9.09 -10.68 5.34
C TRP A 63 -8.17 -11.62 4.56
N ARG A 64 -6.88 -11.73 4.94
CA ARG A 64 -5.87 -12.56 4.25
C ARG A 64 -5.74 -12.21 2.76
N MET A 65 -5.89 -10.93 2.43
CA MET A 65 -5.75 -10.38 1.09
C MET A 65 -4.39 -9.70 0.91
N ALA A 66 -3.89 -9.64 -0.32
CA ALA A 66 -2.90 -8.62 -0.67
C ALA A 66 -3.61 -7.26 -0.77
N VAL A 67 -3.10 -6.22 -0.11
CA VAL A 67 -3.74 -4.90 -0.09
C VAL A 67 -2.75 -3.84 -0.57
N CYS A 68 -3.19 -2.97 -1.47
CA CYS A 68 -2.36 -1.91 -2.04
C CYS A 68 -3.10 -0.56 -1.95
N ALA A 69 -2.50 0.43 -1.28
CA ALA A 69 -2.97 1.81 -1.27
C ALA A 69 -2.11 2.66 -2.20
N VAL A 70 -2.71 3.20 -3.26
CA VAL A 70 -2.00 4.06 -4.24
C VAL A 70 -1.99 5.52 -3.79
N GLU A 71 -1.01 6.31 -4.23
CA GLU A 71 -0.98 7.76 -4.10
C GLU A 71 -1.46 8.41 -5.42
N PRO A 72 -2.76 8.62 -5.62
CA PRO A 72 -3.27 9.17 -6.87
C PRO A 72 -2.93 10.65 -7.06
N PHE A 73 -2.60 11.37 -5.99
CA PHE A 73 -2.36 12.82 -6.04
C PHE A 73 -0.98 13.19 -5.47
N PRO A 74 0.14 12.68 -6.04
CA PRO A 74 1.46 12.90 -5.47
C PRO A 74 1.83 14.40 -5.45
N GLY A 75 2.20 14.90 -4.28
CA GLY A 75 2.63 16.30 -4.11
C GLY A 75 1.48 17.32 -4.12
N ARG A 76 0.22 16.88 -3.96
CA ARG A 76 -0.94 17.75 -3.82
C ARG A 76 -1.38 17.80 -2.37
N THR A 77 -1.32 18.95 -1.73
CA THR A 77 -1.70 19.15 -0.32
C THR A 77 -3.00 19.96 -0.24
N LEU A 78 -3.75 19.79 0.85
CA LEU A 78 -5.00 20.51 1.15
C LEU A 78 -4.84 22.04 1.25
N ALA A 79 -3.61 22.56 1.21
CA ALA A 79 -3.28 23.96 1.49
C ALA A 79 -2.47 24.67 0.38
N ALA A 80 -2.50 24.18 -0.87
CA ALA A 80 -1.81 24.79 -2.01
C ALA A 80 -2.79 25.41 -3.01
#